data_AF-A0A7K2M5U8-F1
#
_entry.id   AF-A0A7K2M5U8-F1
#
_cell.length_a   1.000
_cell.length_b   1.000
_cell.length_c   1.000
_cell.angle_alpha   90.00
_cell.angle_beta   90.00
_cell.angle_gamma   90.00
#
_symmetry.space_group_name_H-M   'P 1'
#
loop_
_entity.id
_entity.type
_entity.pdbx_description
1 polymer ?
#
loop_
_entity_poly.entity_id
_entity_poly.type
_entity_poly.pdbx_seq_one_letter_code
_entity_poly.pdbx_strand_id
1 'polypeptide(L)'
;MRIRPTTDKDLDVFVDTVHAAFGRFPETPVEGGGLWWSALETDRCLLALTADERPVGTAATYAFELTLPGETLVPAAGVTAVGVLPTHRRQGVLSAMMRHQLTELRAQGEFLSVLLASEATIYGRFGYGPATYTQRLTVQRDQA
;
A
#
# COMPACT_ATOMS: atom_id res chain seq x y z
N MET A 1 9.34 -0.34 -18.76
CA MET A 1 8.49 -0.66 -17.61
C MET A 1 7.19 0.10 -17.76
N ARG A 2 6.07 -0.58 -17.57
CA ARG A 2 4.71 0.00 -17.68
C ARG A 2 4.07 -0.04 -16.29
N ILE A 3 3.34 1.01 -15.92
CA ILE A 3 2.51 1.03 -14.71
C ILE A 3 1.07 1.19 -15.18
N ARG A 4 0.17 0.39 -14.63
CA ARG A 4 -1.26 0.49 -14.91
C ARG A 4 -2.11 0.17 -13.69
N PRO A 5 -3.35 0.67 -13.63
CA PRO A 5 -4.38 0.14 -12.74
C PRO A 5 -4.63 -1.35 -12.97
N THR A 6 -5.01 -2.04 -11.91
CA THR A 6 -5.56 -3.39 -11.97
C THR A 6 -7.03 -3.40 -12.36
N THR A 7 -7.51 -4.57 -12.74
CA THR A 7 -8.91 -4.92 -12.97
C THR A 7 -9.27 -6.12 -12.10
N ASP A 8 -10.55 -6.47 -12.01
CA ASP A 8 -11.00 -7.65 -11.22
C ASP A 8 -10.28 -8.95 -11.61
N LYS A 9 -9.79 -9.04 -12.85
CA LYS A 9 -9.04 -10.20 -13.36
C LYS A 9 -7.60 -10.27 -12.85
N ASP A 10 -7.10 -9.18 -12.25
CA ASP A 10 -5.73 -9.05 -11.79
C ASP A 10 -5.56 -9.37 -10.29
N LEU A 11 -6.64 -9.72 -9.57
CA LEU A 11 -6.59 -9.91 -8.12
C LEU A 11 -5.53 -10.94 -7.72
N ASP A 12 -5.58 -12.14 -8.30
CA ASP A 12 -4.66 -13.23 -7.95
C ASP A 12 -3.20 -12.84 -8.24
N VAL A 13 -2.93 -12.29 -9.43
CA VAL A 13 -1.57 -11.88 -9.80
C VAL A 13 -1.05 -10.73 -8.95
N PHE A 14 -1.91 -9.79 -8.55
CA PHE A 14 -1.55 -8.71 -7.64
C PHE A 14 -1.19 -9.27 -6.25
N VAL A 15 -2.06 -10.14 -5.72
CA VAL A 15 -1.89 -10.79 -4.42
C VAL A 15 -0.62 -11.64 -4.39
N ASP A 16 -0.35 -12.45 -5.42
CA ASP A 16 0.86 -13.25 -5.52
C ASP A 16 2.12 -12.38 -5.59
N THR A 17 2.09 -11.30 -6.38
CA THR A 17 3.23 -10.39 -6.53
C THR A 17 3.55 -9.68 -5.23
N VAL A 18 2.54 -9.18 -4.50
CA VAL A 18 2.75 -8.51 -3.21
C VAL A 18 3.23 -9.50 -2.14
N HIS A 19 2.68 -10.72 -2.09
CA HIS A 19 3.15 -11.76 -1.17
C HIS A 19 4.62 -12.08 -1.38
N ALA A 20 5.02 -12.31 -2.63
CA ALA A 20 6.42 -12.55 -3.00
C ALA A 20 7.32 -11.37 -2.60
N ALA A 21 6.87 -10.12 -2.80
CA ALA A 21 7.61 -8.93 -2.39
C ALA A 21 7.73 -8.80 -0.86
N PHE A 22 6.73 -9.27 -0.12
CA PHE A 22 6.64 -9.21 1.35
C PHE A 22 7.30 -10.42 2.03
N GLY A 23 7.80 -11.38 1.26
CA GLY A 23 8.35 -12.64 1.80
C GLY A 23 7.29 -13.48 2.52
N ARG A 24 6.02 -13.33 2.13
CA ARG A 24 4.91 -14.11 2.65
C ARG A 24 4.61 -15.26 1.70
N PHE A 25 4.31 -16.41 2.27
CA PHE A 25 3.77 -17.55 1.53
C PHE A 25 2.25 -17.58 1.75
N PRO A 26 1.46 -18.02 0.76
CA PRO A 26 0.04 -18.25 0.93
C PRO A 26 -0.18 -19.47 1.83
N GLU A 27 0.12 -19.35 3.13
CA GLU A 27 -0.17 -20.39 4.10
C GLU A 27 -1.43 -20.05 4.89
N THR A 28 -2.42 -20.93 4.72
CA THR A 28 -3.77 -20.96 5.30
C THR A 28 -4.79 -20.07 4.58
N PRO A 29 -5.54 -20.65 3.60
CA PRO A 29 -6.79 -20.07 3.16
C PRO A 29 -7.71 -19.96 4.39
N VAL A 30 -7.96 -18.74 4.85
CA VAL A 30 -9.19 -18.50 5.61
C VAL A 30 -10.30 -18.58 4.56
N GLU A 31 -11.30 -19.42 4.79
CA GLU A 31 -12.48 -19.48 3.93
C GLU A 31 -13.04 -18.06 3.76
N GLY A 32 -13.04 -17.54 2.52
CA GLY A 32 -13.35 -16.13 2.22
C GLY A 32 -12.17 -15.26 1.76
N GLY A 33 -10.95 -15.81 1.66
CA GLY A 33 -9.74 -15.03 1.40
C GLY A 33 -9.35 -14.25 2.65
N GLY A 34 -8.08 -14.24 3.02
CA GLY A 34 -7.64 -13.59 4.27
C GLY A 34 -8.22 -12.18 4.39
N LEU A 35 -8.83 -11.86 5.55
CA LEU A 35 -9.55 -10.62 5.92
C LEU A 35 -8.89 -9.28 5.51
N TRP A 36 -7.65 -9.31 5.03
CA TRP A 36 -6.83 -8.18 4.66
C TRP A 36 -7.02 -7.75 3.20
N TRP A 37 -7.44 -8.65 2.29
CA TRP A 37 -7.59 -8.36 0.86
C TRP A 37 -8.99 -7.93 0.44
N SER A 38 -9.99 -8.12 1.30
CA SER A 38 -11.34 -7.56 1.09
C SER A 38 -11.36 -6.03 1.08
N ALA A 39 -10.32 -5.38 1.62
CA ALA A 39 -10.13 -3.94 1.58
C ALA A 39 -9.48 -3.43 0.28
N LEU A 40 -9.11 -4.31 -0.66
CA LEU A 40 -8.57 -3.89 -1.95
C LEU A 40 -9.68 -3.36 -2.85
N GLU A 41 -9.68 -2.05 -3.06
CA GLU A 41 -10.38 -1.41 -4.16
C GLU A 41 -9.60 -1.69 -5.44
N THR A 42 -10.07 -2.65 -6.25
CA THR A 42 -9.27 -3.21 -7.36
C THR A 42 -9.00 -2.17 -8.46
N ASP A 43 -9.84 -1.16 -8.59
CA ASP A 43 -9.63 0.00 -9.47
C ASP A 43 -8.61 1.02 -8.91
N ARG A 44 -8.18 0.85 -7.65
CA ARG A 44 -7.17 1.69 -6.97
C ARG A 44 -5.90 0.93 -6.60
N CYS A 45 -5.72 -0.23 -7.21
CA CYS A 45 -4.49 -1.01 -7.15
C CYS A 45 -3.68 -0.84 -8.46
N LEU A 46 -2.36 -0.95 -8.36
CA LEU A 46 -1.41 -0.71 -9.44
C LEU A 46 -0.47 -1.91 -9.62
N LEU A 47 -0.21 -2.26 -10.87
CA LEU A 47 0.86 -3.19 -11.25
C LEU A 47 1.97 -2.45 -12.00
N ALA A 48 3.22 -2.69 -11.60
CA ALA A 48 4.38 -2.41 -12.41
C ALA A 48 4.78 -3.67 -13.20
N LEU A 49 4.90 -3.51 -14.51
CA LEU A 49 5.12 -4.60 -15.47
C LEU A 49 6.42 -4.37 -16.25
N THR A 50 7.11 -5.47 -16.54
CA THR A 50 8.23 -5.50 -17.50
C THR A 50 7.74 -5.28 -18.93
N ALA A 51 8.66 -5.16 -19.90
CA ALA A 51 8.28 -5.09 -21.32
C ALA A 51 7.56 -6.36 -21.81
N ASP A 52 7.87 -7.51 -21.20
CA ASP A 52 7.23 -8.80 -21.48
C ASP A 52 5.95 -9.01 -20.65
N GLU A 53 5.34 -7.94 -20.13
CA GLU A 53 4.10 -7.95 -19.33
C GLU A 53 4.18 -8.80 -18.03
N ARG A 54 5.39 -9.08 -17.52
CA ARG A 54 5.55 -9.75 -16.21
C ARG A 54 5.42 -8.75 -15.05
N PRO A 55 4.62 -9.05 -14.00
CA PRO A 55 4.48 -8.19 -12.83
C PRO A 55 5.74 -8.23 -11.97
N VAL A 56 6.19 -7.04 -11.55
CA VAL A 56 7.42 -6.85 -10.76
C VAL A 56 7.26 -5.91 -9.58
N GLY A 57 6.10 -5.27 -9.45
CA GLY A 57 5.77 -4.46 -8.31
C GLY A 57 4.29 -4.16 -8.20
N THR A 58 3.87 -3.82 -6.99
CA THR A 58 2.50 -3.51 -6.59
C THR A 58 2.48 -2.22 -5.78
N ALA A 59 1.37 -1.50 -5.86
CA ALA A 59 0.97 -0.46 -4.90
C ALA A 59 -0.56 -0.38 -4.90
N ALA A 60 -1.17 0.00 -3.78
CA ALA A 60 -2.62 0.17 -3.70
C ALA A 60 -2.98 1.35 -2.81
N THR A 61 -4.21 1.82 -2.98
CA THR A 61 -4.89 2.74 -2.06
C THR A 61 -6.29 2.24 -1.75
N TYR A 62 -6.74 2.48 -0.52
CA TYR A 62 -8.14 2.31 -0.12
C TYR A 62 -8.68 3.63 0.46
N ALA A 63 -9.98 3.86 0.31
CA ALA A 63 -10.65 5.09 0.71
C ALA A 63 -11.13 4.95 2.15
N PHE A 64 -10.85 5.97 2.96
CA PHE A 64 -11.41 6.06 4.29
C PHE A 64 -11.48 7.53 4.73
N GLU A 65 -12.16 7.78 5.84
CA GLU A 65 -12.22 9.12 6.45
C GLU A 65 -11.21 9.24 7.58
N LEU A 66 -10.54 10.39 7.64
CA LEU A 66 -9.61 10.75 8.71
C LEU A 66 -10.17 11.94 9.50
N THR A 67 -10.22 11.80 10.83
CA THR A 67 -10.55 12.92 11.71
C THR A 67 -9.32 13.80 11.94
N LEU A 68 -9.44 15.08 11.60
CA LEU A 68 -8.45 16.12 11.85
C LEU A 68 -8.77 16.88 13.15
N PRO A 69 -7.79 17.63 13.72
CA PRO A 69 -8.05 18.52 14.85
C PRO A 69 -9.24 19.45 14.59
N GLY A 70 -10.07 19.66 15.62
CA GLY A 70 -11.33 20.39 15.47
C GLY A 70 -12.47 19.53 14.91
N GLU A 71 -12.42 18.21 15.12
CA GLU A 71 -13.50 17.26 14.80
C GLU A 71 -13.90 17.24 13.32
N THR A 72 -12.98 17.63 12.43
CA THR A 72 -13.24 17.70 11.00
C THR A 72 -12.94 16.36 10.35
N LEU A 73 -13.93 15.70 9.75
CA LEU A 73 -13.73 14.50 8.94
C LEU A 73 -13.36 14.88 7.51
N VAL A 74 -12.33 14.22 6.98
CA VAL A 74 -11.89 14.42 5.59
C VAL A 74 -11.65 13.09 4.89
N PRO A 75 -11.89 12.98 3.57
CA PRO A 75 -11.49 11.82 2.80
C PRO A 75 -9.95 11.69 2.74
N ALA A 76 -9.45 10.47 2.80
CA ALA A 76 -8.02 10.16 2.71
C ALA A 76 -7.76 8.87 1.92
N ALA A 77 -6.67 8.87 1.15
CA ALA A 77 -6.10 7.67 0.53
C ALA A 77 -5.16 6.95 1.49
N GLY A 78 -5.50 5.73 1.91
CA GLY A 78 -4.62 4.85 2.65
C GLY A 78 -3.71 4.07 1.72
N VAL A 79 -2.44 4.45 1.60
CA VAL A 79 -1.48 3.73 0.76
C VAL A 79 -1.07 2.43 1.42
N THR A 80 -1.15 1.34 0.66
CA THR A 80 -0.88 -0.02 1.11
C THR A 80 -0.28 -0.88 0.00
N ALA A 81 0.05 -2.13 0.32
CA ALA A 81 0.50 -3.16 -0.63
C ALA A 81 1.68 -2.72 -1.53
N VAL A 82 2.53 -1.82 -1.05
CA VAL A 82 3.68 -1.30 -1.79
C VAL A 82 4.81 -2.32 -1.75
N GLY A 83 5.06 -2.99 -2.88
CA GLY A 83 6.04 -4.06 -2.99
C GLY A 83 6.78 -4.04 -4.32
N VAL A 84 8.07 -4.40 -4.31
CA VAL A 84 8.85 -4.65 -5.53
C VAL A 84 9.56 -5.98 -5.38
N LEU A 85 9.42 -6.84 -6.39
CA LEU A 85 10.08 -8.14 -6.40
C LEU A 85 11.59 -7.97 -6.23
N PRO A 86 12.26 -8.81 -5.41
CA PRO A 86 13.69 -8.69 -5.14
C PRO A 86 14.57 -8.59 -6.40
N THR A 87 14.19 -9.30 -7.47
CA THR A 87 14.86 -9.32 -8.77
C THR A 87 14.84 -7.97 -9.51
N HIS A 88 13.97 -7.04 -9.12
CA HIS A 88 13.76 -5.74 -9.79
C HIS A 88 13.94 -4.54 -8.86
N ARG A 89 14.52 -4.75 -7.68
CA ARG A 89 14.87 -3.66 -6.76
C ARG A 89 16.00 -2.81 -7.35
N ARG A 90 16.08 -1.55 -6.91
CA ARG A 90 17.08 -0.56 -7.34
C ARG A 90 17.05 -0.20 -8.85
N GLN A 91 15.97 -0.52 -9.54
CA GLN A 91 15.75 -0.16 -10.96
C GLN A 91 14.71 0.98 -11.13
N GLY A 92 14.39 1.70 -10.06
CA GLY A 92 13.43 2.83 -10.10
C GLY A 92 11.94 2.44 -10.05
N VAL A 93 11.61 1.15 -9.98
CA VAL A 93 10.22 0.62 -9.96
C VAL A 93 9.35 1.31 -8.91
N LEU A 94 9.79 1.31 -7.64
CA LEU A 94 9.07 1.95 -6.54
C LEU A 94 8.83 3.44 -6.78
N SER A 95 9.86 4.17 -7.20
CA SER A 95 9.75 5.61 -7.45
C SER A 95 8.79 5.94 -8.58
N ALA A 96 8.73 5.10 -9.60
CA ALA A 96 7.76 5.26 -10.68
C ALA A 96 6.33 4.97 -10.20
N MET A 97 6.11 3.89 -9.44
CA MET A 97 4.79 3.55 -8.89
C MET A 97 4.26 4.64 -7.94
N MET A 98 5.07 5.10 -6.98
CA MET A 98 4.64 6.13 -6.03
C MET A 98 4.33 7.46 -6.72
N ARG A 99 5.12 7.86 -7.73
CA ARG A 99 4.83 9.08 -8.51
C ARG A 99 3.54 8.95 -9.31
N HIS A 100 3.32 7.80 -9.94
CA HIS A 100 2.08 7.53 -10.67
C HIS A 100 0.88 7.61 -9.74
N GLN A 101 0.91 6.88 -8.62
CA GLN A 101 -0.16 6.88 -7.62
C GLN A 101 -0.47 8.29 -7.09
N LEU A 102 0.54 9.05 -6.65
CA LEU A 102 0.34 10.40 -6.13
C LEU A 102 -0.20 11.38 -7.19
N THR A 103 0.16 11.17 -8.46
CA THR A 103 -0.36 11.98 -9.58
C THR A 103 -1.84 11.69 -9.79
N GLU A 104 -2.25 10.42 -9.78
CA GLU A 104 -3.64 10.00 -9.93
C GLU A 104 -4.50 10.49 -8.76
N LEU A 105 -4.03 10.30 -7.50
CA LEU A 105 -4.72 10.81 -6.31
C LEU A 105 -4.98 12.32 -6.41
N ARG A 106 -3.94 13.08 -6.82
CA ARG A 106 -4.08 14.52 -7.05
C ARG A 106 -5.10 14.84 -8.14
N ALA A 107 -5.08 14.11 -9.25
CA ALA A 107 -6.01 14.31 -10.37
C ALA A 107 -7.47 14.00 -9.96
N GLN A 108 -7.67 13.06 -9.04
CA GLN A 108 -8.95 12.69 -8.46
C GLN A 108 -9.42 13.66 -7.35
N GLY A 109 -8.62 14.68 -7.01
CA GLY A 109 -8.95 15.67 -5.99
C GLY A 109 -8.65 15.20 -4.56
N GLU A 110 -7.98 14.06 -4.39
CA GLU A 110 -7.54 13.60 -3.08
C GLU A 110 -6.37 14.46 -2.60
N PHE A 111 -6.65 15.29 -1.60
CA PHE A 111 -5.69 16.26 -1.08
C PHE A 111 -4.81 15.67 0.03
N LEU A 112 -5.16 14.50 0.57
CA LEU A 112 -4.46 13.83 1.66
C LEU A 112 -4.28 12.35 1.38
N SER A 113 -3.07 11.86 1.64
CA SER A 113 -2.77 10.43 1.67
C SER A 113 -1.92 10.09 2.88
N VAL A 114 -2.15 8.93 3.47
CA VAL A 114 -1.43 8.43 4.64
C VAL A 114 -1.01 6.98 4.45
N LEU A 115 -0.01 6.54 5.22
CA LEU A 115 0.50 5.18 5.18
C LEU A 115 1.11 4.75 6.50
N LEU A 116 1.24 3.43 6.66
CA LEU A 116 2.14 2.82 7.63
C LEU A 116 3.47 2.50 6.93
N ALA A 117 4.52 3.21 7.32
CA ALA A 117 5.83 3.05 6.70
C ALA A 117 6.49 1.74 7.15
N SER A 118 6.87 0.89 6.19
CA SER A 118 7.74 -0.27 6.44
C SER A 118 9.16 0.15 6.83
N GLU A 119 9.68 1.21 6.20
CA GLU A 119 10.96 1.84 6.52
C GLU A 119 10.83 3.36 6.45
N ALA A 120 11.34 4.07 7.46
CA ALA A 120 11.15 5.51 7.62
C ALA A 120 11.74 6.34 6.46
N THR A 121 12.86 5.92 5.88
CA THR A 121 13.58 6.69 4.85
C THR A 121 13.03 6.51 3.43
N ILE A 122 12.15 5.54 3.22
CA ILE A 122 11.58 5.27 1.89
C ILE A 122 10.65 6.41 1.48
N TYR A 123 9.68 6.73 2.34
CA TYR A 123 8.52 7.53 1.97
C TYR A 123 8.73 9.05 2.06
N GLY A 124 9.71 9.50 2.86
CA GLY A 124 10.04 10.93 2.98
C GLY A 124 10.33 11.60 1.64
N ARG A 125 11.00 10.90 0.72
CA ARG A 125 11.33 11.43 -0.62
C ARG A 125 10.10 11.68 -1.51
N PHE A 126 8.93 11.17 -1.14
CA PHE A 126 7.66 11.37 -1.83
C PHE A 126 6.75 12.39 -1.12
N GLY A 127 7.24 13.05 -0.05
CA GLY A 127 6.50 14.07 0.69
C GLY A 127 5.78 13.56 1.94
N TYR A 128 5.89 12.27 2.28
CA TYR A 128 5.31 11.75 3.53
C TYR A 128 6.15 12.17 4.74
N GLY A 129 5.48 12.64 5.79
CA GLY A 129 6.07 12.91 7.10
C GLY A 129 5.41 12.06 8.19
N PRO A 130 6.12 11.79 9.31
CA PRO A 130 5.49 11.14 10.46
C PRO A 130 4.39 12.05 11.02
N ALA A 131 3.15 11.55 11.02
CA ALA A 131 1.98 12.28 11.53
C ALA A 131 1.49 11.76 12.89
N THR A 132 1.81 10.52 13.24
CA THR A 132 1.42 9.88 14.50
C THR A 132 2.54 8.99 15.03
N TYR A 133 2.45 8.62 16.31
CA TYR A 133 3.36 7.69 16.96
C TYR A 133 2.55 6.58 17.63
N THR A 134 3.08 5.35 17.59
CA THR A 134 2.49 4.21 18.30
C THR A 134 3.37 3.85 19.49
N GLN A 135 2.76 3.73 20.66
CA GLN A 135 3.41 3.21 21.85
C GLN A 135 2.74 1.91 22.29
N ARG A 136 3.54 0.90 22.61
CA ARG A 136 3.06 -0.33 23.22
C ARG A 136 3.42 -0.29 24.69
N LEU A 137 2.40 -0.30 25.54
CA LEU A 137 2.55 -0.39 26.99
C LEU A 137 2.20 -1.81 27.43
N THR A 138 2.97 -2.35 28.37
CA THR A 138 2.69 -3.64 29.01
C THR A 138 2.68 -3.40 30.51
N VAL A 139 1.50 -3.57 31.11
CA VAL A 139 1.30 -3.45 32.55
C VAL A 139 1.23 -4.85 33.11
N GLN A 140 2.11 -5.16 34.06
CA GLN A 140 2.00 -6.41 34.80
C GLN A 140 0.74 -6.35 35.66
N ARG A 141 -0.06 -7.40 35.59
CA ARG A 141 -1.07 -7.62 36.63
C ARG A 141 -0.28 -8.00 37.89
N ASP A 142 -0.62 -7.39 39.03
CA ASP A 142 -0.12 -7.71 40.39
C ASP A 142 1.35 -7.38 40.76
N GLN A 143 1.60 -6.11 41.06
CA GLN A 143 2.17 -5.73 42.36
C GLN A 143 1.20 -4.71 42.98
N ALA A 144 0.18 -5.21 43.68
CA ALA A 144 -0.74 -4.44 44.50
C ALA A 144 -0.70 -5.00 45.93
#